data_AF-A0A4U5JJQ3-F1
#
_entry.id   AF-A0A4U5JJQ3-F1
#
_cell.length_a   1.000
_cell.length_b   1.000
_cell.length_c   1.000
_cell.angle_alpha   90.00
_cell.angle_beta   90.00
_cell.angle_gamma   90.00
#
_symmetry.space_group_name_H-M   'P 1'
#
loop_
_entity.id
_entity.type
_entity.pdbx_description
1 polymer ?
#
loop_
_entity_poly.entity_id
_entity_poly.type
_entity_poly.pdbx_seq_one_letter_code
_entity_poly.pdbx_strand_id
1 'polypeptide(L)'
;MTIHMKNLHARSIALVIAFLPACAHSPDDPKLDRSSDLDLSSVAKRFGVPRCTVSVPLAQEDVLRTAKRSGDPHPEDRPEWAAMVEAIEPGDQLRRVICLKTGKNGLAAGDIFYGLFRDGAMVAEMHTMIIN
;
A
#
# COMPACT_ATOMS: atom_id res chain seq x y z
N MET A 1 -71.27 25.76 2.61
CA MET A 1 -70.77 24.37 2.49
C MET A 1 -69.38 24.44 1.87
N THR A 2 -68.39 24.02 2.63
CA THR A 2 -66.95 24.27 2.43
C THR A 2 -66.36 23.25 1.47
N ILE A 3 -65.60 23.67 0.46
CA ILE A 3 -64.61 22.80 -0.22
C ILE A 3 -63.31 23.59 -0.35
N HIS A 4 -62.37 23.25 0.53
CA HIS A 4 -61.00 23.76 0.54
C HIS A 4 -60.19 22.93 -0.47
N MET A 5 -59.86 23.49 -1.63
CA MET A 5 -59.02 22.84 -2.62
C MET A 5 -57.56 23.10 -2.28
N LYS A 6 -56.91 22.09 -1.67
CA LYS A 6 -55.46 22.03 -1.43
C LYS A 6 -54.77 21.80 -2.77
N ASN A 7 -53.99 22.75 -3.27
CA ASN A 7 -53.10 22.51 -4.40
C ASN A 7 -51.63 22.58 -3.97
N LEU A 8 -50.95 21.49 -4.32
CA LEU A 8 -49.62 21.08 -3.91
C LEU A 8 -48.56 22.10 -4.35
N HIS A 9 -47.75 22.55 -3.38
CA HIS A 9 -46.45 23.12 -3.70
C HIS A 9 -45.52 21.99 -4.16
N ALA A 10 -45.24 21.93 -5.46
CA ALA A 10 -44.17 21.13 -6.03
C ALA A 10 -42.83 21.67 -5.50
N ARG A 11 -42.30 21.01 -4.47
CA ARG A 11 -40.93 21.26 -3.98
C ARG A 11 -39.97 20.57 -4.92
N SER A 12 -39.41 21.33 -5.86
CA SER A 12 -38.26 20.91 -6.66
C SER A 12 -37.08 20.67 -5.72
N ILE A 13 -36.79 19.41 -5.40
CA ILE A 13 -35.57 19.00 -4.70
C ILE A 13 -34.44 19.09 -5.73
N ALA A 14 -33.66 20.17 -5.68
CA ALA A 14 -32.42 20.27 -6.42
C ALA A 14 -31.45 19.23 -5.86
N LEU A 15 -31.26 18.14 -6.60
CA LEU A 15 -30.24 17.14 -6.31
C LEU A 15 -28.88 17.75 -6.63
N VAL A 16 -28.24 18.35 -5.63
CA VAL A 16 -26.86 18.82 -5.72
C VAL A 16 -25.98 17.58 -5.75
N ILE A 17 -25.61 17.14 -6.96
CA ILE A 17 -24.57 16.14 -7.16
C ILE A 17 -23.25 16.78 -6.72
N ALA A 18 -22.87 16.54 -5.47
CA ALA A 18 -21.55 16.89 -4.97
C ALA A 18 -20.53 16.00 -5.72
N PHE A 19 -19.94 16.55 -6.78
CA PHE A 19 -18.72 16.00 -7.36
C PHE A 19 -17.62 16.13 -6.29
N LEU A 20 -17.42 15.07 -5.52
CA LEU A 20 -16.21 14.93 -4.73
C LEU A 20 -15.05 14.95 -5.73
N PRO A 21 -14.10 15.89 -5.62
CA PRO A 21 -12.89 15.83 -6.42
C PRO A 21 -12.20 14.52 -6.06
N ALA A 22 -12.24 13.55 -6.98
CA ALA A 22 -11.37 12.40 -6.91
C ALA A 22 -9.95 12.96 -6.97
N CYS A 23 -9.29 13.02 -5.81
CA CYS A 23 -7.88 13.35 -5.76
C CYS A 23 -7.16 12.29 -6.59
N ALA A 24 -6.74 12.67 -7.79
CA ALA A 24 -5.81 11.93 -8.62
C ALA A 24 -4.46 11.91 -7.89
N HIS A 25 -4.36 11.08 -6.85
CA HIS A 25 -3.08 10.71 -6.29
C HIS A 25 -2.41 9.83 -7.35
N SER A 26 -1.26 10.26 -7.86
CA SER A 26 -0.49 9.47 -8.82
C SER A 26 -0.33 8.05 -8.25
N PRO A 27 -0.80 7.02 -8.93
CA PRO A 27 -0.88 5.66 -8.38
C PRO A 27 0.48 4.95 -8.32
N ASP A 28 1.58 5.68 -8.51
CA ASP A 28 2.82 5.09 -9.01
C ASP A 28 3.73 4.54 -7.91
N ASP A 29 3.69 5.12 -6.70
CA ASP A 29 4.42 4.62 -5.54
C ASP A 29 3.53 4.50 -4.30
N PRO A 30 3.57 3.36 -3.57
CA PRO A 30 2.91 3.22 -2.29
C PRO A 30 3.29 4.33 -1.31
N LYS A 31 2.28 4.98 -0.72
CA LYS A 31 2.50 6.00 0.31
C LYS A 31 3.26 5.39 1.49
N LEU A 32 4.35 6.04 1.92
CA LEU A 32 5.08 5.66 3.13
C LEU A 32 4.25 5.92 4.38
N ASP A 33 4.23 4.94 5.28
CA ASP A 33 3.65 5.06 6.61
C ASP A 33 4.73 5.53 7.59
N ARG A 34 4.69 6.80 7.96
CA ARG A 34 5.62 7.42 8.92
C ARG A 34 5.16 7.26 10.37
N SER A 35 3.97 6.71 10.59
CA SER A 35 3.33 6.53 11.90
C SER A 35 3.28 5.06 12.32
N SER A 36 3.96 4.19 11.58
CA SER A 36 3.98 2.76 11.86
C SER A 36 4.80 2.47 13.12
N ASP A 37 4.21 1.73 14.06
CA ASP A 37 4.89 1.21 15.26
C ASP A 37 5.57 -0.16 15.00
N LEU A 38 5.78 -0.54 13.73
CA LEU A 38 6.46 -1.78 13.37
C LEU A 38 7.94 -1.75 13.77
N ASP A 39 8.41 -2.78 14.47
CA ASP A 39 9.84 -2.95 14.74
C ASP A 39 10.57 -3.49 13.51
N LEU A 40 11.23 -2.58 12.79
CA LEU A 40 12.05 -2.90 11.62
C LEU A 40 13.54 -3.00 11.95
N SER A 41 13.94 -3.01 13.22
CA SER A 41 15.35 -2.98 13.62
C SER A 41 16.12 -4.22 13.16
N SER A 42 15.53 -5.40 13.28
CA SER A 42 16.09 -6.68 12.80
C SER A 42 16.27 -6.67 11.28
N VAL A 43 15.27 -6.16 10.57
CA VAL A 43 15.28 -6.00 9.11
C VAL A 43 16.38 -5.03 8.68
N ALA A 44 16.44 -3.84 9.29
CA ALA A 44 17.45 -2.84 9.01
C ALA A 44 18.87 -3.37 9.23
N LYS A 45 19.07 -4.14 10.31
CA LYS A 45 20.34 -4.81 10.61
C LYS A 45 20.73 -5.83 9.53
N ARG A 46 19.78 -6.63 9.03
CA ARG A 46 20.02 -7.60 7.95
C ARG A 46 20.59 -6.95 6.68
N PHE A 47 20.13 -5.75 6.35
CA PHE A 47 20.60 -5.00 5.18
C PHE A 47 21.75 -4.02 5.47
N GLY A 48 22.21 -3.93 6.73
CA GLY A 48 23.26 -2.99 7.13
C GLY A 48 22.88 -1.52 6.88
N VAL A 49 21.59 -1.19 7.04
CA VAL A 49 21.05 0.17 6.89
C VAL A 49 20.62 0.70 8.27
N PRO A 50 20.64 2.03 8.50
CA PRO A 50 20.27 2.60 9.80
C PRO A 50 18.78 2.43 10.12
N ARG A 51 17.93 2.40 9.08
CA ARG A 51 16.49 2.21 9.17
C ARG A 51 15.93 1.74 7.84
N CYS A 52 14.82 1.01 7.91
CA CYS A 52 13.95 0.79 6.77
C CYS A 52 12.70 1.66 6.92
N THR A 53 12.00 1.90 5.82
CA THR A 53 10.66 2.49 5.81
C THR A 53 9.67 1.50 5.25
N VAL A 54 8.40 1.67 5.62
CA VAL A 54 7.29 0.83 5.13
C VAL A 54 6.22 1.68 4.48
N SER A 55 5.45 1.09 3.57
CA SER A 55 4.21 1.69 3.08
C SER A 55 3.07 1.54 4.10
N VAL A 56 1.98 2.26 3.84
CA VAL A 56 0.66 1.89 4.36
C VAL A 56 0.30 0.45 3.94
N PRO A 57 -0.62 -0.24 4.64
CA PRO A 57 -1.11 -1.54 4.22
C PRO A 57 -1.61 -1.51 2.77
N LEU A 58 -1.29 -2.55 2.02
CA LEU A 58 -1.61 -2.72 0.60
C LEU A 58 -2.58 -3.88 0.41
N ALA A 59 -3.45 -3.74 -0.58
CA ALA A 59 -4.18 -4.89 -1.11
C ALA A 59 -3.24 -5.76 -1.97
N GLN A 60 -3.54 -7.05 -2.10
CA GLN A 60 -2.77 -7.96 -2.95
C GLN A 60 -2.67 -7.45 -4.39
N GLU A 61 -3.77 -6.91 -4.92
CA GLU A 61 -3.82 -6.31 -6.26
C GLU A 61 -2.86 -5.13 -6.44
N ASP A 62 -2.63 -4.33 -5.39
CA ASP A 62 -1.71 -3.19 -5.42
C ASP A 62 -0.25 -3.65 -5.42
N VAL A 63 0.05 -4.73 -4.69
CA VAL A 63 1.36 -5.38 -4.68
C VAL A 63 1.70 -5.88 -6.07
N LEU A 64 0.83 -6.70 -6.67
CA LEU A 64 1.03 -7.26 -8.01
C LEU A 64 1.11 -6.17 -9.09
N ARG A 65 0.23 -5.17 -9.04
CA ARG A 65 0.24 -4.06 -9.99
C ARG A 65 1.53 -3.24 -9.90
N THR A 66 2.03 -2.99 -8.69
CA THR A 66 3.27 -2.23 -8.50
C THR A 66 4.49 -3.05 -8.95
N ALA A 67 4.57 -4.34 -8.60
CA ALA A 67 5.65 -5.23 -9.05
C ALA A 67 5.74 -5.31 -10.59
N LYS A 68 4.59 -5.43 -11.27
CA LYS A 68 4.48 -5.36 -12.74
C LYS A 68 5.08 -4.10 -13.34
N ARG A 69 4.77 -2.94 -12.75
CA ARG A 69 5.34 -1.66 -13.19
C ARG A 69 6.84 -1.54 -12.89
N SER A 70 7.32 -2.19 -11.84
CA SER A 70 8.74 -2.21 -11.46
C SER A 70 9.60 -3.18 -12.27
N GLY A 71 9.02 -3.93 -13.23
CA GLY A 71 9.75 -4.76 -14.19
C GLY A 71 9.63 -6.27 -13.96
N ASP A 72 8.79 -6.72 -13.03
CA ASP A 72 8.46 -8.13 -12.85
C ASP A 72 7.14 -8.43 -13.59
N PRO A 73 7.13 -9.04 -14.79
CA PRO A 73 5.91 -9.18 -15.59
C PRO A 73 4.88 -10.17 -15.01
N HIS A 74 5.35 -11.12 -14.19
CA HIS A 74 4.53 -12.22 -13.65
C HIS A 74 4.83 -12.45 -12.15
N PRO A 75 4.65 -11.44 -11.28
CA PRO A 75 4.93 -11.55 -9.85
C PRO A 75 4.03 -12.57 -9.16
N GLU A 76 2.85 -12.84 -9.72
CA GLU A 76 1.94 -13.89 -9.26
C GLU A 76 2.51 -15.31 -9.39
N ASP A 77 3.44 -15.54 -10.32
CA ASP A 77 4.03 -16.86 -10.56
C ASP A 77 5.23 -17.12 -9.64
N ARG A 78 5.60 -16.16 -8.80
CA ARG A 78 6.74 -16.28 -7.90
C ARG A 78 6.44 -17.20 -6.73
N PRO A 79 7.32 -18.17 -6.42
CA PRO A 79 7.14 -19.04 -5.26
C PRO A 79 7.02 -18.27 -3.95
N GLU A 80 7.75 -17.16 -3.81
CA GLU A 80 7.68 -16.32 -2.61
C GLU A 80 6.31 -15.65 -2.47
N TRP A 81 5.70 -15.23 -3.59
CA TRP A 81 4.35 -14.69 -3.60
C TRP A 81 3.32 -15.74 -3.19
N ALA A 82 3.39 -16.94 -3.79
CA ALA A 82 2.50 -18.05 -3.45
C ALA A 82 2.57 -18.39 -1.95
N ALA A 83 3.79 -18.51 -1.40
CA ALA A 83 4.00 -18.77 0.01
C ALA A 83 3.47 -17.64 0.91
N MET A 84 3.65 -16.37 0.51
CA MET A 84 3.08 -15.23 1.23
C MET A 84 1.55 -15.30 1.26
N VAL A 85 0.91 -15.54 0.13
CA VAL A 85 -0.56 -15.58 0.02
C VAL A 85 -1.14 -16.74 0.83
N GLU A 86 -0.52 -17.92 0.77
CA GLU A 86 -0.92 -19.09 1.57
C GLU A 86 -0.80 -18.86 3.08
N ALA A 87 0.13 -17.99 3.51
CA ALA A 87 0.37 -17.69 4.91
C ALA A 87 -0.53 -16.58 5.48
N ILE A 88 -1.34 -15.88 4.65
CA ILE A 88 -2.16 -14.74 5.10
C ILE A 88 -3.22 -15.18 6.12
N GLU A 89 -3.25 -14.48 7.25
CA GLU A 89 -4.29 -14.57 8.27
C GLU A 89 -5.09 -13.26 8.38
N PRO A 90 -6.34 -13.31 8.87
CA PRO A 90 -7.12 -12.10 9.14
C PRO A 90 -6.39 -11.15 10.08
N GLY A 91 -6.19 -9.91 9.64
CA GLY A 91 -5.47 -8.88 10.39
C GLY A 91 -4.02 -8.66 9.94
N ASP A 92 -3.48 -9.57 9.13
CA ASP A 92 -2.16 -9.39 8.53
C ASP A 92 -2.13 -8.19 7.58
N GLN A 93 -0.95 -7.60 7.44
CA GLN A 93 -0.73 -6.42 6.61
C GLN A 93 0.37 -6.68 5.59
N LEU A 94 0.02 -6.62 4.31
CA LEU A 94 1.01 -6.53 3.24
C LEU A 94 1.52 -5.10 3.15
N ARG A 95 2.84 -4.93 3.20
CA ARG A 95 3.47 -3.60 3.10
C ARG A 95 4.71 -3.69 2.23
N ARG A 96 4.98 -2.65 1.45
CA ARG A 96 6.28 -2.48 0.79
C ARG A 96 7.30 -2.02 1.82
N VAL A 97 8.46 -2.64 1.84
CA VAL A 97 9.60 -2.31 2.70
C VAL A 97 10.71 -1.73 1.84
N ILE A 98 11.28 -0.61 2.26
CA ILE A 98 12.40 0.05 1.59
C ILE A 98 13.55 0.15 2.58
N CYS A 99 14.60 -0.61 2.32
CA CYS A 99 15.82 -0.67 3.12
C CYS A 99 17.00 -0.19 2.28
N LEU A 100 17.12 1.13 2.10
CA LEU A 100 18.17 1.73 1.29
C LEU A 100 19.13 2.57 2.14
N LYS A 101 20.41 2.54 1.79
CA LYS A 101 21.43 3.50 2.23
C LYS A 101 21.93 4.30 1.02
N THR A 102 22.15 5.59 1.21
CA THR A 102 22.78 6.44 0.20
C THR A 102 24.24 6.65 0.60
N GLY A 103 25.17 6.27 -0.29
CA GLY A 103 26.60 6.48 -0.12
C GLY A 103 27.01 7.94 -0.28
N LYS A 104 28.26 8.26 0.06
CA LYS A 104 28.81 9.63 -0.05
C LYS A 104 28.82 10.19 -1.49
N ASN A 105 28.76 9.30 -2.48
CA ASN A 105 28.70 9.61 -3.90
C ASN A 105 27.25 9.80 -4.42
N GLY A 106 26.24 9.73 -3.55
CA GLY A 106 24.83 9.87 -3.92
C GLY A 106 24.19 8.59 -4.48
N LEU A 107 24.93 7.49 -4.60
CA LEU A 107 24.38 6.21 -5.06
C LEU A 107 23.63 5.51 -3.92
N ALA A 108 22.44 4.99 -4.23
CA ALA A 108 21.68 4.15 -3.32
C ALA A 108 22.16 2.70 -3.42
N ALA A 109 22.15 1.98 -2.30
CA ALA A 109 22.34 0.54 -2.22
C ALA A 109 21.39 -0.04 -1.17
N GLY A 110 20.94 -1.27 -1.37
CA GLY A 110 20.03 -1.97 -0.46
C GLY A 110 18.91 -2.69 -1.21
N ASP A 111 17.77 -2.83 -0.55
CA ASP A 111 16.70 -3.70 -1.01
C ASP A 111 15.33 -3.02 -0.90
N ILE A 112 14.45 -3.38 -1.83
CA ILE A 112 13.04 -3.05 -1.88
C ILE A 112 12.28 -4.35 -2.08
N PHE A 113 11.34 -4.61 -1.18
CA PHE A 113 10.61 -5.87 -1.14
C PHE A 113 9.21 -5.68 -0.55
N TYR A 114 8.37 -6.71 -0.62
CA TYR A 114 7.09 -6.76 0.07
C TYR A 114 7.20 -7.67 1.28
N GLY A 115 6.67 -7.24 2.43
CA GLY A 115 6.60 -8.01 3.65
C GLY A 115 5.15 -8.23 4.08
N LEU A 116 4.86 -9.43 4.60
CA LEU A 116 3.63 -9.76 5.31
C LEU A 116 3.88 -9.58 6.81
N PHE A 117 3.08 -8.74 7.46
CA PHE A 117 3.23 -8.41 8.89
C PHE A 117 2.05 -8.94 9.69
N ARG A 118 2.34 -9.63 10.80
CA ARG A 118 1.40 -10.14 11.79
C ARG A 118 1.79 -9.67 13.17
N ASP A 119 0.86 -9.06 13.89
CA ASP A 119 1.09 -8.55 15.26
C ASP A 119 2.38 -7.72 15.40
N GLY A 120 2.72 -6.98 14.34
CA GLY A 120 3.90 -6.12 14.28
C GLY A 120 5.19 -6.78 13.81
N ALA A 121 5.23 -8.10 13.64
CA ALA A 121 6.38 -8.85 13.16
C ALA A 121 6.24 -9.23 11.69
N MET A 122 7.35 -9.25 10.95
CA MET A 122 7.37 -9.76 9.57
C MET A 122 7.42 -11.29 9.56
N VAL A 123 6.46 -11.93 8.89
CA VAL A 123 6.33 -13.39 8.86
C VAL A 123 6.68 -14.01 7.49
N ALA A 124 6.62 -13.21 6.42
CA ALA A 124 7.03 -13.63 5.07
C ALA A 124 7.43 -12.41 4.23
N GLU A 125 8.20 -12.63 3.16
CA GLU A 125 8.68 -11.57 2.28
C GLU A 125 8.91 -12.02 0.84
N MET A 126 8.82 -11.06 -0.09
CA MET A 126 9.13 -11.24 -1.52
C MET A 126 9.97 -10.05 -2.02
N HIS A 127 11.22 -10.33 -2.39
CA HIS A 127 12.18 -9.33 -2.86
C HIS A 127 11.92 -8.89 -4.29
N THR A 128 11.90 -7.58 -4.56
CA THR A 128 11.58 -7.06 -5.90
C THR A 128 12.70 -6.28 -6.56
N MET A 129 13.50 -5.54 -5.80
CA MET A 129 14.60 -4.78 -6.38
C MET A 129 15.78 -4.71 -5.42
N ILE A 130 16.92 -5.24 -5.89
CA ILE A 130 18.20 -5.13 -5.21
C ILE A 130 19.02 -4.06 -5.92
N ILE A 131 19.44 -3.05 -5.16
CA ILE A 131 20.28 -1.95 -5.64
C ILE A 131 21.69 -2.15 -5.07
N ASN A 132 22.70 -2.27 -5.94
CA ASN A 132 24.09 -2.50 -5.56
C ASN A 132 24.95 -1.24 -5.68
#